data_AF-A0A353V9K8-F1
#
_entry.id   AF-A0A353V9K8-F1
#
_cell.length_a   1.000
_cell.length_b   1.000
_cell.length_c   1.000
_cell.angle_alpha   90.00
_cell.angle_beta   90.00
_cell.angle_gamma   90.00
#
_symmetry.space_group_name_H-M   'P 1'
#
loop_
_entity.id
_entity.type
_entity.pdbx_description
1 polymer ?
#
loop_
_entity_poly.entity_id
_entity_poly.type
_entity_poly.pdbx_seq_one_letter_code
_entity_poly.pdbx_strand_id
1 'polypeptide(L)'
;MAGTALALVVGLFTGIAQGQAQTGPSKRLPRAYAGAPPLVPHEVEARKGLCQECHATGADGAPITPHPERAASCVQCHVEQDLAVKPFVPSTWRR
;
A
#
# COMPACT_ATOMS: atom_id res chain seq x y z
N MET A 1 42.23 35.56 -28.90
CA MET A 1 42.54 34.13 -29.15
C MET A 1 41.95 33.35 -27.99
N ALA A 2 40.64 33.07 -28.01
CA ALA A 2 40.00 31.91 -28.64
C ALA A 2 40.26 30.60 -27.88
N GLY A 3 39.18 30.06 -27.30
CA GLY A 3 39.05 28.67 -26.83
C GLY A 3 39.57 28.44 -25.41
N THR A 4 38.89 27.74 -24.50
CA THR A 4 37.76 26.83 -24.62
C THR A 4 37.15 26.69 -23.21
N ALA A 5 35.86 27.02 -23.04
CA ALA A 5 35.11 26.68 -21.85
C ALA A 5 34.77 25.18 -21.91
N LEU A 6 35.45 24.35 -21.13
CA LEU A 6 35.12 22.94 -20.97
C LEU A 6 33.96 22.83 -19.98
N ALA A 7 32.73 23.02 -20.48
CA ALA A 7 31.53 22.68 -19.75
C ALA A 7 31.41 21.14 -19.73
N LEU A 8 31.95 20.51 -18.69
CA LEU A 8 31.68 19.10 -18.41
C LEU A 8 30.22 18.97 -17.98
N VAL A 9 29.47 18.29 -18.84
CA VAL A 9 28.04 18.02 -18.79
C VAL A 9 27.70 17.28 -17.49
N VAL A 10 27.17 18.01 -16.51
CA VAL A 10 26.40 17.43 -15.42
C VAL A 10 24.99 17.22 -15.96
N GLY A 11 24.73 16.04 -16.52
CA GLY A 11 23.39 15.72 -16.98
C GLY A 11 23.33 14.30 -17.52
N LEU A 12 22.58 13.44 -16.81
CA LEU A 12 21.70 12.38 -17.30
C LEU A 12 21.54 11.26 -16.27
N PHE A 13 20.97 11.59 -15.11
CA PHE A 13 20.19 10.62 -14.32
C PHE A 13 18.89 11.28 -13.82
N THR A 14 18.23 12.08 -14.66
CA THR A 14 16.83 12.47 -14.46
C THR A 14 15.95 11.29 -14.84
N GLY A 15 15.80 10.33 -13.93
CA GLY A 15 15.04 9.12 -14.21
C GLY A 15 14.74 8.22 -13.03
N ILE A 16 14.63 8.76 -11.81
CA ILE A 16 13.88 8.05 -10.77
C ILE A 16 12.40 8.22 -11.09
N ALA A 17 11.84 7.25 -11.80
CA ALA A 17 10.40 7.04 -11.86
C ALA A 17 9.95 6.74 -10.43
N GLN A 18 9.57 7.78 -9.69
CA GLN A 18 8.94 7.64 -8.39
C GLN A 18 7.57 7.00 -8.65
N GLY A 19 7.46 5.70 -8.39
CA GLY A 19 6.16 5.04 -8.27
C GLY A 19 5.39 5.76 -7.17
N GLN A 20 4.41 6.58 -7.56
CA GLN A 20 3.64 7.35 -6.61
C GLN A 20 2.74 6.39 -5.84
N ALA A 21 3.14 6.05 -4.61
CA ALA A 21 2.25 5.41 -3.65
C ALA A 21 1.04 6.32 -3.48
N GLN A 22 -0.16 5.81 -3.80
CA GLN A 22 -1.36 6.62 -3.83
C GLN A 22 -1.65 7.20 -2.44
N THR A 23 -1.42 8.49 -2.26
CA THR A 23 -1.71 9.26 -1.04
C THR A 23 -3.15 9.75 -1.09
N GLY A 24 -4.11 8.82 -0.98
CA GLY A 24 -5.53 9.14 -0.80
C GLY A 24 -6.04 8.54 0.51
N PRO A 25 -7.11 9.10 1.11
CA PRO A 25 -7.72 8.50 2.29
C PRO A 25 -8.18 7.08 1.95
N SER A 26 -7.57 6.08 2.60
CA SER A 26 -7.87 4.68 2.33
C SER A 26 -9.23 4.32 2.94
N LYS A 27 -10.25 4.17 2.10
CA LYS A 27 -11.61 3.85 2.54
C LYS A 27 -11.72 2.39 2.98
N ARG A 28 -12.37 2.13 4.11
CA ARG A 28 -12.68 0.76 4.57
C ARG A 28 -13.47 0.00 3.51
N LEU A 29 -12.96 -1.16 3.10
CA LEU A 29 -13.62 -2.06 2.15
C LEU A 29 -14.61 -3.00 2.86
N PRO A 30 -15.66 -3.45 2.15
CA PRO A 30 -16.56 -4.47 2.67
C PRO A 30 -15.81 -5.76 2.98
N ARG A 31 -16.10 -6.35 4.14
CA ARG A 31 -15.74 -7.74 4.43
C ARG A 31 -16.68 -8.67 3.65
N ALA A 32 -16.20 -9.89 3.37
CA ALA A 32 -17.06 -10.97 2.89
C ALA A 32 -18.15 -11.22 3.95
N TYR A 33 -17.86 -11.98 5.00
CA TYR A 33 -18.80 -12.27 6.09
C TYR A 33 -18.38 -11.63 7.42
N ALA A 34 -19.23 -11.75 8.45
CA ALA A 34 -18.93 -11.29 9.79
C ALA A 34 -17.72 -12.05 10.37
N GLY A 35 -16.70 -11.32 10.83
CA GLY A 35 -15.45 -11.90 11.31
C GLY A 35 -14.41 -12.22 10.23
N ALA A 36 -14.74 -12.10 8.94
CA ALA A 36 -13.74 -12.23 7.88
C ALA A 36 -12.64 -11.15 8.03
N PRO A 37 -11.35 -11.48 7.78
CA PRO A 37 -10.27 -10.49 7.78
C PRO A 37 -10.61 -9.31 6.85
N PRO A 38 -10.50 -8.06 7.33
CA PRO A 38 -10.59 -6.89 6.48
C PRO A 38 -9.58 -6.92 5.33
N LEU A 39 -10.02 -6.54 4.14
CA LEU A 39 -9.12 -6.25 3.02
C LEU A 39 -8.32 -4.97 3.31
N VAL A 40 -7.09 -4.89 2.80
CA VAL A 40 -6.22 -3.72 3.00
C VAL A 40 -6.50 -2.69 1.89
N PRO A 41 -6.98 -1.48 2.22
CA PRO A 41 -7.36 -0.45 1.25
C PRO A 41 -6.20 0.47 0.82
N HIS A 42 -4.97 0.08 1.09
CA HIS A 42 -3.76 0.84 0.80
C HIS A 42 -2.63 -0.12 0.42
N GLU A 43 -1.60 0.45 -0.18
CA GLU A 43 -0.40 -0.28 -0.58
C GLU A 43 0.28 -0.95 0.64
N VAL A 44 0.68 -2.21 0.48
CA VAL A 44 1.29 -3.05 1.53
C VAL A 44 2.78 -3.25 1.31
N GLU A 45 3.25 -3.33 0.06
CA GLU A 45 4.63 -3.69 -0.26
C GLU A 45 5.65 -2.71 0.33
N ALA A 46 5.44 -1.40 0.17
CA ALA A 46 6.29 -0.35 0.73
C ALA A 46 6.16 -0.20 2.26
N ARG A 47 5.16 -0.86 2.87
CA ARG A 47 4.89 -0.84 4.32
C ARG A 47 5.14 -2.17 5.00
N LYS A 48 5.79 -3.13 4.33
CA LYS A 48 6.09 -4.45 4.90
C LYS A 48 6.87 -4.32 6.21
N GLY A 49 6.36 -4.99 7.26
CA GLY A 49 6.94 -4.95 8.60
C GLY A 49 6.56 -3.72 9.43
N LEU A 50 5.94 -2.71 8.85
CA LEU A 50 5.56 -1.45 9.51
C LEU A 50 4.07 -1.38 9.88
N CYS A 51 3.35 -2.51 9.79
CA CYS A 51 1.90 -2.57 10.01
C CYS A 51 1.48 -2.00 11.37
N GLN A 52 2.27 -2.25 12.41
CA GLN A 52 1.95 -1.88 13.78
C GLN A 52 2.10 -0.39 14.07
N GLU A 53 2.83 0.37 13.25
CA GLU A 53 2.99 1.82 13.41
C GLU A 53 1.63 2.54 13.44
N CYS A 54 0.66 2.04 12.67
CA CYS A 54 -0.71 2.55 12.69
C CYS A 54 -1.67 1.61 13.42
N HIS A 55 -1.56 0.29 13.21
CA HIS A 55 -2.57 -0.67 13.70
C HIS A 55 -2.44 -1.07 15.17
N ALA A 56 -1.35 -0.70 15.87
CA ALA A 56 -1.24 -0.96 17.31
C ALA A 56 -2.12 0.00 18.14
N THR A 57 -2.20 1.26 17.72
CA THR A 57 -2.88 2.34 18.47
C THR A 57 -4.08 2.93 17.73
N GLY A 58 -4.22 2.63 16.44
CA GLY A 58 -5.24 3.21 15.57
C GLY A 58 -4.85 4.58 15.02
N ALA A 59 -3.54 4.82 14.84
CA ALA A 59 -3.06 6.05 14.22
C ALA A 59 -3.67 6.23 12.82
N ASP A 60 -3.91 7.48 12.44
CA ASP A 60 -4.53 7.86 11.17
C ASP A 60 -5.90 7.20 10.90
N GLY A 61 -6.62 6.83 11.96
CA GLY A 61 -7.93 6.18 11.85
C GLY A 61 -7.86 4.70 11.45
N ALA A 62 -6.67 4.09 11.51
CA ALA A 62 -6.51 2.65 11.31
C ALA A 62 -7.30 1.86 12.38
N PRO A 63 -7.90 0.71 12.02
CA PRO A 63 -8.47 -0.19 13.02
C PRO A 63 -7.35 -0.78 13.89
N ILE A 64 -7.57 -0.81 15.21
CA ILE A 64 -6.67 -1.49 16.14
C ILE A 64 -6.73 -3.01 15.91
N THR A 65 -5.57 -3.65 15.85
CA THR A 65 -5.48 -5.12 15.72
C THR A 65 -6.01 -5.80 16.99
N PRO A 66 -7.03 -6.69 16.89
CA PRO A 66 -7.50 -7.44 18.05
C PRO A 66 -6.61 -8.66 18.36
N HIS A 67 -5.58 -8.91 17.54
CA HIS A 67 -4.67 -10.06 17.66
C HIS A 67 -3.21 -9.62 17.44
N PRO A 68 -2.61 -8.91 18.43
CA PRO A 68 -1.22 -8.45 18.34
C PRO A 68 -0.20 -9.59 18.35
N GLU A 69 -0.57 -10.79 18.83
CA GLU A 69 0.30 -11.98 18.84
C GLU A 69 0.69 -12.47 17.44
N ARG A 70 0.00 -11.99 16.39
CA ARG A 70 0.24 -12.35 14.98
C ARG A 70 0.94 -11.24 14.19
N ALA A 71 1.52 -10.25 14.88
CA ALA A 71 2.02 -9.02 14.27
C ALA A 71 3.07 -9.23 13.15
N ALA A 72 3.84 -10.32 13.20
CA ALA A 72 4.85 -10.63 12.19
C ALA A 72 4.28 -11.13 10.84
N SER A 73 2.95 -11.30 10.72
CA SER A 73 2.36 -12.11 9.66
C SER A 73 0.97 -11.64 9.20
N CYS A 74 0.74 -10.32 9.22
CA CYS A 74 -0.54 -9.72 8.84
C CYS A 74 -1.03 -10.16 7.45
N VAL A 75 -0.11 -10.20 6.48
CA VAL A 75 -0.41 -10.48 5.06
C VAL A 75 -0.75 -11.94 4.76
N GLN A 76 -0.66 -12.83 5.76
CA GLN A 76 -1.18 -14.19 5.61
C GLN A 76 -2.72 -14.19 5.53
N CYS A 77 -3.38 -13.21 6.15
CA CYS A 77 -4.84 -13.12 6.19
C CYS A 77 -5.38 -11.83 5.55
N HIS A 78 -4.65 -10.72 5.67
CA HIS A 78 -5.04 -9.43 5.14
C HIS A 78 -4.45 -9.23 3.74
N VAL A 79 -5.32 -9.15 2.74
CA VAL A 79 -4.94 -9.04 1.33
C VAL A 79 -5.19 -7.62 0.84
N GLU A 80 -4.20 -7.02 0.19
CA GLU A 80 -4.33 -5.74 -0.52
C GLU A 80 -5.31 -5.88 -1.69
N GLN A 81 -6.10 -4.83 -1.96
CA GLN A 81 -7.04 -4.82 -3.07
C GLN A 81 -6.82 -3.61 -3.98
N ASP A 82 -6.61 -3.89 -5.26
CA ASP A 82 -6.76 -2.91 -6.32
C ASP A 82 -8.19 -2.98 -6.87
N LEU A 83 -9.00 -1.96 -6.52
CA LEU A 83 -10.38 -1.86 -6.97
C LEU A 83 -10.52 -1.53 -8.47
N ALA A 84 -9.44 -1.16 -9.17
CA ALA A 84 -9.45 -0.98 -10.61
C ALA A 84 -9.49 -2.34 -11.34
N VAL A 85 -9.01 -3.41 -10.72
CA VAL A 85 -9.01 -4.75 -11.28
C VAL A 85 -10.38 -5.40 -11.10
N LYS A 86 -11.00 -5.79 -12.21
CA LYS A 86 -12.27 -6.53 -12.20
C LYS A 86 -12.00 -8.05 -12.16
N PRO A 87 -12.78 -8.82 -11.38
CA PRO A 87 -12.73 -10.27 -11.45
C PRO A 87 -13.03 -10.78 -12.87
N PHE A 88 -12.37 -11.86 -13.27
CA PHE A 88 -12.64 -12.52 -14.56
C PHE A 88 -14.09 -13.01 -14.66
N VAL A 89 -14.64 -13.51 -13.55
CA VAL A 89 -16.05 -13.90 -13.43
C VAL A 89 -16.65 -13.20 -12.21
N PRO A 90 -17.87 -12.61 -12.32
CA PRO A 90 -18.55 -12.00 -11.18
C PRO A 90 -18.82 -13.01 -10.07
N SER A 91 -18.64 -12.59 -8.81
CA SER A 91 -18.98 -13.42 -7.66
C SER A 91 -20.50 -13.51 -7.48
N THR A 92 -21.04 -14.73 -7.38
CA THR A 92 -22.44 -14.98 -7.00
C THR A 92 -22.65 -15.01 -5.49
N TRP A 93 -21.59 -14.82 -4.71
CA TRP A 93 -21.63 -14.82 -3.26
C TRP A 93 -22.59 -13.75 -2.70
N ARG A 94 -23.28 -14.08 -1.61
CA ARG A 94 -24.22 -13.22 -0.89
C ARG A 94 -23.89 -13.32 0.60
N ARG A 95 -24.00 -12.19 1.32
CA ARG A 95 -23.78 -12.12 2.77
C ARG A 95 -24.96 -12.71 3.53
#